data_AF-A0A2V9WW32-F1
#
_entry.id   AF-A0A2V9WW32-F1
#
_cell.length_a   1.000
_cell.length_b   1.000
_cell.length_c   1.000
_cell.angle_alpha   90.00
_cell.angle_beta   90.00
_cell.angle_gamma   90.00
#
_symmetry.space_group_name_H-M   'P 1'
#
loop_
_entity.id
_entity.type
_entity.pdbx_description
1 polymer ?
#
loop_
_entity_poly.entity_id
_entity_poly.type
_entity_poly.pdbx_seq_one_letter_code
_entity_poly.pdbx_strand_id
1 'polypeptide(L)'
;YIKALKGPLPQVPLVPTGGVNLDTAAEFIEAGAAALGVGGELVQTEALKTGKPEIIVENARKFLKIVKETRARMASAHIAATTLV
;
A
#
# COMPACT_ATOMS: atom_id res chain seq x y z
N TYR A 1 -2.42 -9.92 -9.93
CA TYR A 1 -1.30 -9.83 -10.89
C TYR A 1 0.07 -9.79 -10.20
N ILE A 2 0.32 -8.89 -9.24
CA ILE A 2 1.63 -8.77 -8.54
C ILE A 2 2.17 -10.12 -8.04
N LYS A 3 1.35 -10.90 -7.32
CA LYS A 3 1.72 -12.22 -6.82
C LYS A 3 2.22 -13.17 -7.92
N ALA A 4 1.61 -13.11 -9.11
CA ALA A 4 2.02 -13.95 -10.24
C ALA A 4 3.39 -13.53 -10.80
N LEU A 5 3.70 -12.22 -10.82
CA LEU A 5 5.01 -11.70 -11.22
C LEU A 5 6.10 -11.99 -10.19
N LYS A 6 5.75 -11.95 -8.89
CA LYS A 6 6.68 -12.26 -7.80
C LYS A 6 7.13 -13.73 -7.75
N GLY A 7 6.42 -14.63 -8.41
CA GLY A 7 6.84 -16.03 -8.58
C GLY A 7 8.16 -16.15 -9.35
N PRO A 8 8.21 -15.76 -10.64
CA PRO A 8 9.44 -15.83 -11.44
C PRO A 8 10.43 -14.68 -11.15
N LEU A 9 9.98 -13.54 -10.59
CA LEU A 9 10.81 -12.35 -10.37
C LEU A 9 10.75 -11.86 -8.90
N PRO A 10 11.12 -12.69 -7.91
CA PRO A 10 10.98 -12.33 -6.50
C PRO A 10 11.79 -11.08 -6.12
N GLN A 11 12.96 -10.90 -6.72
CA GLN A 11 13.89 -9.80 -6.47
C GLN A 11 13.46 -8.45 -7.06
N VAL A 12 12.57 -8.43 -8.06
CA VAL A 12 12.20 -7.19 -8.74
C VAL A 12 11.19 -6.41 -7.89
N PRO A 13 11.48 -5.17 -7.45
CA PRO A 13 10.51 -4.36 -6.73
C PRO A 13 9.40 -3.90 -7.67
N LEU A 14 8.15 -4.03 -7.24
CA LEU A 14 6.97 -3.65 -8.02
C LEU A 14 6.21 -2.53 -7.30
N VAL A 15 5.74 -1.55 -8.07
CA VAL A 15 5.00 -0.38 -7.58
C VAL A 15 3.71 -0.22 -8.40
N PRO A 16 2.55 -0.77 -7.96
CA PRO A 16 1.28 -0.55 -8.64
C PRO A 16 0.83 0.91 -8.51
N THR A 17 0.23 1.45 -9.57
CA THR A 17 -0.27 2.83 -9.64
C THR A 17 -1.76 2.92 -9.98
N GLY A 18 -2.29 2.00 -10.78
CA GLY A 18 -3.70 1.95 -11.15
C GLY A 18 -4.55 1.17 -10.13
N GLY A 19 -5.69 1.74 -9.72
CA GLY A 19 -6.62 1.09 -8.81
C GLY A 19 -6.19 1.10 -7.33
N VAL A 20 -5.19 1.90 -6.96
CA VAL A 20 -4.74 2.05 -5.57
C VAL A 20 -5.61 3.08 -4.85
N ASN A 21 -6.39 2.63 -3.88
CA ASN A 21 -7.21 3.45 -2.97
C ASN A 21 -7.10 2.90 -1.53
N LEU A 22 -7.85 3.46 -0.60
CA LEU A 22 -7.79 3.06 0.82
C LEU A 22 -8.23 1.61 1.07
N ASP A 23 -9.07 1.05 0.20
CA ASP A 23 -9.58 -0.31 0.32
C ASP A 23 -8.60 -1.33 -0.29
N THR A 24 -7.90 -0.97 -1.37
CA THR A 24 -6.99 -1.88 -2.09
C THR A 24 -5.53 -1.80 -1.62
N ALA A 25 -5.15 -0.74 -0.90
CA ALA A 25 -3.77 -0.50 -0.49
C ALA A 25 -3.17 -1.67 0.31
N ALA A 26 -3.92 -2.25 1.25
CA ALA A 26 -3.45 -3.38 2.05
C ALA A 26 -3.18 -4.61 1.16
N GLU A 27 -4.12 -4.93 0.27
CA GLU A 27 -4.03 -6.10 -0.62
C GLU A 27 -2.81 -6.02 -1.54
N PHE A 28 -2.49 -4.83 -2.06
CA PHE A 28 -1.30 -4.64 -2.89
C PHE A 28 0.00 -4.90 -2.11
N ILE A 29 0.10 -4.41 -0.88
CA ILE A 29 1.26 -4.67 -0.01
C ILE A 29 1.38 -6.15 0.30
N GLU A 30 0.28 -6.82 0.66
CA GLU A 30 0.24 -8.26 0.92
C GLU A 30 0.60 -9.10 -0.31
N ALA A 31 0.21 -8.65 -1.50
CA ALA A 31 0.57 -9.30 -2.76
C ALA A 31 2.06 -9.17 -3.11
N GLY A 32 2.84 -8.42 -2.33
CA GLY A 32 4.29 -8.26 -2.48
C GLY A 32 4.71 -6.96 -3.18
N ALA A 33 3.86 -5.94 -3.22
CA ALA A 33 4.25 -4.62 -3.69
C ALA A 33 5.31 -4.00 -2.75
N ALA A 34 6.35 -3.41 -3.34
CA ALA A 34 7.40 -2.74 -2.58
C ALA A 34 6.93 -1.35 -2.08
N ALA A 35 6.18 -0.65 -2.92
CA ALA A 35 5.57 0.63 -2.63
C ALA A 35 4.23 0.75 -3.38
N LEU A 36 3.47 1.81 -3.10
CA LEU A 36 2.22 2.13 -3.78
C LEU A 36 2.36 3.48 -4.47
N GLY A 37 2.01 3.53 -5.75
CA GLY A 37 1.80 4.79 -6.45
C GLY A 37 0.35 5.22 -6.29
N VAL A 38 0.12 6.37 -5.67
CA VAL A 38 -1.23 6.88 -5.40
C VAL A 38 -1.42 8.21 -6.10
N GLY A 39 -2.40 8.28 -6.99
CA GLY A 39 -2.74 9.49 -7.76
C GLY A 39 -3.86 10.30 -7.11
N GLY A 40 -4.98 10.45 -7.81
CA GLY A 40 -6.13 11.28 -7.39
C GLY A 40 -6.74 10.89 -6.04
N GLU A 41 -6.59 9.64 -5.62
CA GLU A 41 -7.00 9.15 -4.30
C GLU A 41 -6.21 9.82 -3.16
N LEU A 42 -4.94 10.18 -3.39
CA LEU A 42 -4.12 10.93 -2.46
C LEU A 42 -4.35 12.44 -2.64
N VAL A 43 -4.14 12.91 -3.87
CA VAL A 43 -4.20 14.34 -4.24
C VAL A 43 -5.52 14.61 -4.96
N GLN A 44 -6.57 14.86 -4.19
CA GLN A 44 -7.88 15.16 -4.75
C GLN A 44 -7.87 16.55 -5.39
N THR A 45 -8.20 16.62 -6.69
CA THR A 45 -8.25 17.88 -7.43
C THR A 45 -9.18 18.91 -6.78
N GLU A 46 -10.29 18.46 -6.20
CA GLU A 46 -11.23 19.35 -5.52
C GLU A 46 -10.64 19.97 -4.25
N ALA A 47 -9.84 19.21 -3.50
CA ALA A 47 -9.13 19.73 -2.34
C ALA A 47 -8.11 20.81 -2.74
N LEU A 48 -7.44 20.66 -3.89
CA LEU A 48 -6.55 21.70 -4.43
C LEU A 48 -7.34 22.96 -4.84
N LYS A 49 -8.43 22.79 -5.60
CA LYS A 49 -9.27 23.90 -6.08
C LYS A 49 -9.92 24.70 -4.96
N THR A 50 -10.32 24.02 -3.88
CA THR A 50 -10.99 24.64 -2.73
C THR A 50 -10.04 25.09 -1.63
N GLY A 51 -8.72 24.95 -1.83
CA GLY A 51 -7.71 25.39 -0.87
C GLY A 51 -7.72 24.60 0.44
N LYS A 52 -7.99 23.29 0.37
CA LYS A 52 -8.13 22.37 1.52
C LYS A 52 -6.99 21.34 1.60
N PRO A 53 -5.73 21.76 1.80
CA PRO A 53 -4.59 20.85 1.84
C PRO A 53 -4.68 19.80 2.96
N GLU A 54 -5.45 20.07 4.02
CA GLU A 54 -5.71 19.15 5.13
C GLU A 54 -6.33 17.82 4.68
N ILE A 55 -7.13 17.82 3.59
CA ILE A 55 -7.71 16.59 3.03
C ILE A 55 -6.60 15.70 2.47
N ILE A 56 -5.63 16.28 1.76
CA ILE A 56 -4.48 15.56 1.18
C ILE A 56 -3.61 14.99 2.30
N VAL A 57 -3.38 15.78 3.36
CA VAL A 57 -2.64 15.34 4.55
C VAL A 57 -3.34 14.17 5.24
N GLU A 58 -4.66 14.24 5.40
CA GLU A 58 -5.44 13.18 6.03
C GLU A 58 -5.42 11.90 5.20
N ASN A 59 -5.55 12.01 3.87
CA ASN A 59 -5.42 10.86 2.97
C ASN A 59 -4.02 10.23 3.08
N ALA A 60 -2.96 11.04 3.09
CA ALA A 60 -1.59 10.57 3.28
C ALA A 60 -1.44 9.79 4.61
N ARG A 61 -2.02 10.30 5.71
CA ARG A 61 -2.02 9.62 7.01
C ARG A 61 -2.72 8.28 6.95
N LYS A 62 -3.88 8.20 6.28
CA LYS A 62 -4.64 6.94 6.11
C LYS A 62 -3.83 5.90 5.33
N PHE A 63 -3.24 6.27 4.19
CA PHE A 63 -2.36 5.37 3.44
C PHE A 63 -1.16 4.90 4.26
N LEU A 64 -0.48 5.82 4.95
CA LEU A 64 0.65 5.47 5.82
C LEU A 64 0.24 4.53 6.95
N LYS A 65 -0.93 4.74 7.56
CA LYS A 65 -1.48 3.86 8.58
C LYS A 65 -1.69 2.45 8.03
N ILE A 66 -2.39 2.32 6.91
CA ILE A 66 -2.66 1.03 6.26
C ILE A 66 -1.35 0.29 5.95
N VAL A 67 -0.36 0.96 5.36
CA VAL A 67 0.93 0.34 5.02
C VAL A 67 1.68 -0.11 6.27
N LYS A 68 1.72 0.71 7.34
CA LYS A 68 2.37 0.37 8.60
C LYS A 68 1.72 -0.85 9.27
N GLU A 69 0.40 -0.83 9.41
CA GLU A 69 -0.37 -1.90 10.05
C GLU A 69 -0.27 -3.21 9.26
N THR A 70 -0.37 -3.14 7.93
CA THR A 70 -0.23 -4.32 7.06
C THR A 70 1.15 -4.94 7.18
N ARG A 71 2.23 -4.13 7.12
CA ARG A 71 3.60 -4.63 7.27
C ARG A 71 3.86 -5.22 8.66
N ALA A 72 3.34 -4.59 9.72
CA ALA A 72 3.45 -5.13 11.08
C ALA A 72 2.77 -6.50 11.19
N ARG A 73 1.55 -6.64 10.68
CA ARG A 73 0.82 -7.93 10.65
C ARG A 73 1.56 -9.00 9.85
N MET A 74 2.10 -8.65 8.67
CA MET A 74 2.88 -9.58 7.85
C MET A 74 4.17 -10.04 8.56
N ALA A 75 4.86 -9.13 9.25
CA ALA A 75 6.04 -9.48 10.05
C ALA A 75 5.69 -10.43 11.20
N SER A 76 4.62 -10.15 11.95
CA SER A 76 4.14 -11.04 13.02
C SER A 76 3.74 -12.42 12.50
N ALA A 77 3.04 -12.49 11.36
CA ALA A 77 2.67 -13.75 10.73
C ALA A 77 3.88 -14.56 10.28
N HIS A 78 4.91 -13.90 9.73
CA HIS A 78 6.15 -14.57 9.34
C HIS A 78 6.92 -15.13 10.55
N ILE A 79 6.99 -14.38 11.65
CA ILE A 79 7.62 -14.85 12.90
C ILE A 79 6.89 -16.10 13.44
N ALA A 80 5.55 -16.05 13.51
CA ALA A 80 4.75 -17.19 13.98
C ALA A 80 4.93 -18.44 13.10
N ALA A 81 5.02 -18.27 11.79
CA ALA A 81 5.25 -19.38 10.86
C ALA A 81 6.63 -20.03 11.05
N THR A 82 7.66 -19.25 11.39
CA THR A 82 9.03 -19.76 11.59
C THR A 82 9.23 -20.43 12.95
N THR A 83 8.45 -20.08 13.98
CA THR A 83 8.53 -20.73 15.31
C THR A 83 7.84 -22.10 15.38
N LEU A 84 6.97 -22.41 14.41
CA LEU A 84 6.22 -23.66 14.35
C LEU A 84 6.90 -24.78 13.53
N VAL A 85 8.13 -24.55 13.04
CA VAL A 85 8.96 -25.51 12.28
C VAL A 85 10.29 -25.70 12.97
#